data_AF-A0A6C0J647-F1
#
_entry.id   AF-A0A6C0J647-F1
#
_cell.length_a   1.000
_cell.length_b   1.000
_cell.length_c   1.000
_cell.angle_alpha   90.00
_cell.angle_beta   90.00
_cell.angle_gamma   90.00
#
_symmetry.space_group_name_H-M   'P 1'
#
loop_
_entity.id
_entity.type
_entity.pdbx_description
1 polymer ?
#
loop_
_entity_poly.entity_id
_entity_poly.type
_entity_poly.pdbx_seq_one_letter_code
_entity_poly.pdbx_strand_id
1 'polypeptide(L)'
;MNSIQKRFFMFLGGCIPTRILIGYLGKKYYNHKDIKILGYITMILALGFIYIFTFGSKRADTQLEWSGEKKIWWNNYRIIHGILYIIFSLNILKNNKDAWKFIAIDTTIGLLAFLHHHNVNNNYSKLF
;
A
#
# COMPACT_ATOMS: atom_id res chain seq x y z
N MET A 1 18.39 -14.52 6.90
CA MET A 1 16.93 -14.45 6.66
C MET A 1 16.56 -15.23 5.42
N ASN A 2 15.63 -16.17 5.56
CA ASN A 2 15.05 -16.84 4.41
C ASN A 2 14.16 -15.87 3.60
N SER A 3 13.78 -16.30 2.40
CA SER A 3 12.97 -15.50 1.47
C SER A 3 11.65 -15.01 2.09
N ILE A 4 10.99 -15.83 2.90
CA ILE A 4 9.71 -15.50 3.54
C ILE A 4 9.90 -14.45 4.64
N GLN A 5 10.91 -14.61 5.50
CA GLN A 5 11.28 -13.62 6.52
C GLN A 5 11.55 -12.25 5.90
N LYS A 6 12.23 -12.18 4.75
CA LYS A 6 12.46 -10.91 4.02
C LYS A 6 11.15 -10.25 3.59
N ARG A 7 10.17 -11.01 3.10
CA ARG A 7 8.85 -10.49 2.70
C ARG A 7 8.08 -9.92 3.89
N PHE A 8 8.02 -10.68 4.98
CA PHE A 8 7.36 -10.23 6.22
C PHE A 8 8.01 -8.96 6.75
N PHE A 9 9.33 -8.92 6.79
CA PHE A 9 10.07 -7.75 7.26
C PHE A 9 9.79 -6.51 6.40
N MET A 10 9.84 -6.62 5.07
CA MET A 10 9.58 -5.46 4.21
C MET A 10 8.12 -5.01 4.25
N PHE A 11 7.16 -5.94 4.33
CA PHE A 11 5.76 -5.58 4.40
C PHE A 11 5.40 -4.93 5.74
N LEU A 12 5.74 -5.59 6.86
CA LEU A 12 5.39 -5.13 8.21
C LEU A 12 6.29 -4.00 8.72
N GLY A 13 7.56 -3.98 8.31
CA GLY A 13 8.54 -2.97 8.73
C GLY A 13 8.71 -1.80 7.75
N GLY A 14 8.37 -1.97 6.47
CA GLY A 14 8.47 -0.92 5.45
C GLY A 14 7.12 -0.39 5.02
N CYS A 15 6.28 -1.27 4.46
CA CYS A 15 5.02 -0.87 3.81
C CYS A 15 3.97 -0.36 4.81
N ILE A 16 3.69 -1.13 5.87
CA ILE A 16 2.71 -0.75 6.89
C ILE A 16 3.10 0.54 7.62
N PRO A 17 4.34 0.72 8.12
CA PRO A 17 4.73 1.95 8.80
C PRO A 17 4.68 3.17 7.88
N THR A 18 5.08 3.02 6.61
CA THR A 18 4.97 4.10 5.62
C THR A 18 3.51 4.53 5.42
N ARG A 19 2.56 3.59 5.32
CA ARG A 19 1.13 3.92 5.20
C ARG A 19 0.59 4.61 6.45
N ILE A 20 0.96 4.12 7.64
CA ILE A 20 0.58 4.75 8.91
C ILE A 20 1.14 6.18 8.97
N LEU A 21 2.38 6.40 8.54
CA LEU A 21 2.99 7.72 8.48
C LEU A 21 2.24 8.66 7.54
N ILE A 22 1.89 8.20 6.32
CA ILE A 22 1.08 8.99 5.37
C ILE A 22 -0.25 9.40 6.00
N GLY A 23 -0.97 8.45 6.63
CA GLY A 23 -2.21 8.73 7.33
C GLY A 23 -2.04 9.72 8.48
N TYR A 24 -1.00 9.54 9.30
CA TYR A 24 -0.70 10.44 10.42
C TYR A 24 -0.37 11.87 9.95
N LEU A 25 0.45 12.01 8.91
CA LEU A 25 0.76 13.32 8.30
C LEU A 25 -0.52 13.97 7.76
N GLY A 26 -1.35 13.21 7.06
CA GLY A 26 -2.63 13.67 6.56
C GLY A 26 -3.57 14.13 7.67
N LYS A 27 -3.57 13.45 8.83
CA LYS A 27 -4.37 13.84 10.00
C LYS A 27 -3.84 15.11 10.67
N LYS A 28 -2.53 15.19 10.87
CA LYS A 28 -1.90 16.27 11.66
C LYS A 28 -1.78 17.58 10.89
N TYR A 29 -1.51 17.51 9.60
CA TYR A 29 -1.15 18.68 8.78
C TYR A 29 -2.19 18.99 7.69
N TYR A 30 -3.43 18.50 7.81
CA TYR A 30 -4.47 18.63 6.78
C TYR A 30 -4.74 20.08 6.30
N ASN A 31 -4.47 21.09 7.13
CA ASN A 31 -4.67 22.51 6.80
C ASN A 31 -3.37 23.24 6.43
N HIS A 32 -2.22 22.54 6.44
CA HIS A 32 -0.94 23.13 6.10
C HIS A 32 -0.75 23.18 4.57
N LYS A 33 -0.18 24.26 4.02
CA LYS A 33 -0.01 24.39 2.55
C LYS A 33 0.82 23.24 1.97
N ASP A 34 1.84 22.80 2.69
CA ASP A 34 2.76 21.75 2.25
C ASP A 34 2.13 20.35 2.15
N ILE A 35 1.01 20.10 2.83
CA ILE A 35 0.33 18.78 2.76
C ILE A 35 -0.22 18.50 1.36
N LYS A 36 -0.43 19.53 0.54
CA LYS A 36 -0.86 19.36 -0.84
C LYS A 36 0.17 18.62 -1.68
N ILE A 37 1.46 18.75 -1.35
CA ILE A 37 2.54 17.96 -1.98
C ILE A 37 2.31 16.47 -1.71
N LEU A 38 1.95 16.10 -0.47
CA LEU A 38 1.58 14.72 -0.15
C LEU A 38 0.37 14.25 -0.96
N GLY A 39 -0.62 15.12 -1.14
CA GLY A 39 -1.78 14.88 -2.02
C GLY A 39 -1.37 14.55 -3.46
N TYR A 40 -0.48 15.35 -4.07
CA TYR A 40 0.00 15.10 -5.43
C TYR A 40 0.88 13.85 -5.54
N ILE A 41 1.78 13.62 -4.58
CA ILE A 41 2.61 12.41 -4.55
C ILE A 41 1.72 11.16 -4.47
N THR A 42 0.76 11.16 -3.54
CA THR A 42 -0.16 10.01 -3.38
C THR A 42 -1.08 9.82 -4.58
N MET A 43 -1.44 10.90 -5.29
CA MET A 43 -2.20 10.82 -6.54
C MET A 43 -1.40 10.11 -7.64
N ILE A 44 -0.12 10.45 -7.80
CA ILE A 44 0.77 9.79 -8.77
C ILE A 44 0.89 8.29 -8.45
N LEU A 45 1.07 7.95 -7.17
CA LEU A 45 1.11 6.55 -6.73
C LEU A 45 -0.20 5.81 -7.06
N ALA A 46 -1.33 6.46 -6.83
CA ALA A 46 -2.65 5.89 -7.10
C ALA A 46 -2.87 5.58 -8.59
N LEU A 47 -2.53 6.53 -9.46
CA LEU A 47 -2.58 6.35 -10.90
C LEU A 47 -1.62 5.25 -11.36
N GLY A 48 -0.44 5.15 -10.74
CA GLY A 48 0.49 4.04 -10.97
C GLY A 48 -0.12 2.68 -10.65
N PHE A 49 -0.81 2.53 -9.51
CA PHE A 49 -1.50 1.28 -9.17
C PHE A 49 -2.60 0.92 -10.16
N ILE A 50 -3.41 1.90 -10.56
CA ILE A 50 -4.49 1.68 -11.54
C ILE A 50 -3.91 1.31 -12.90
N TYR A 51 -2.91 2.06 -13.38
CA TYR A 51 -2.24 1.78 -14.66
C TYR A 51 -1.68 0.36 -14.71
N ILE A 52 -0.96 -0.05 -13.67
CA ILE A 52 -0.37 -1.39 -13.60
C ILE A 52 -1.47 -2.45 -13.56
N PHE A 53 -2.58 -2.21 -12.87
CA PHE A 53 -3.71 -3.15 -12.84
C PHE A 53 -4.39 -3.28 -14.21
N THR A 54 -4.61 -2.17 -14.93
CA THR A 54 -5.37 -2.17 -16.19
C THR A 54 -4.54 -2.63 -17.39
N PHE A 55 -3.29 -2.18 -17.49
CA PHE A 55 -2.43 -2.47 -18.66
C PHE A 55 -1.43 -3.60 -18.39
N GLY A 56 -1.28 -4.01 -17.13
CA GLY A 56 -0.23 -4.92 -16.73
C GLY A 56 1.15 -4.28 -16.79
N SER A 57 2.14 -4.94 -16.19
CA SER A 57 3.54 -4.56 -16.37
C SER A 57 4.44 -5.72 -15.98
N LYS A 58 5.25 -6.21 -16.93
CA LYS A 58 6.23 -7.29 -16.67
C LYS A 58 7.15 -6.94 -15.50
N ARG A 59 7.63 -5.69 -15.44
CA ARG A 59 8.45 -5.21 -14.32
C ARG A 59 7.68 -5.20 -13.01
N ALA A 60 6.38 -4.89 -13.06
CA ALA A 60 5.56 -4.95 -11.88
C ALA A 60 5.34 -6.39 -11.44
N ASP A 61 5.16 -7.35 -12.36
CA ASP A 61 4.90 -8.76 -12.05
C ASP A 61 6.12 -9.49 -11.46
N THR A 62 7.33 -9.03 -11.79
CA THR A 62 8.59 -9.57 -11.25
C THR A 62 9.06 -8.90 -9.96
N GLN A 63 8.27 -8.00 -9.36
CA GLN A 63 8.65 -7.23 -8.15
C GLN A 63 9.00 -8.08 -6.93
N LEU A 64 8.58 -9.34 -6.89
CA LEU A 64 8.84 -10.26 -5.79
C LEU A 64 9.81 -11.39 -6.10
N GLU A 65 10.37 -11.44 -7.31
CA GLU A 65 11.29 -12.51 -7.71
C GLU A 65 12.51 -12.58 -6.80
N TRP A 66 13.04 -11.42 -6.41
CA TRP A 66 14.17 -11.32 -5.45
C TRP A 66 13.86 -11.96 -4.09
N SER A 67 12.58 -12.08 -3.75
CA SER A 67 12.09 -12.72 -2.54
C SER A 67 11.61 -14.15 -2.79
N GLY A 68 11.87 -14.73 -3.96
CA GLY A 68 11.50 -16.10 -4.34
C GLY A 68 10.02 -16.30 -4.68
N GLU A 69 9.24 -15.22 -4.92
CA GLU A 69 7.84 -15.36 -5.33
C GLU A 69 7.72 -15.25 -6.84
N LYS A 70 7.02 -16.22 -7.44
CA LYS A 70 6.85 -16.27 -8.90
C LYS A 70 5.68 -15.43 -9.39
N LYS A 71 4.73 -15.08 -8.51
CA LYS A 71 3.51 -14.33 -8.87
C LYS A 71 3.13 -13.36 -7.77
N ILE A 72 2.57 -12.22 -8.16
CA ILE A 72 2.09 -11.21 -7.23
C ILE A 72 0.66 -11.51 -6.84
N TRP A 73 0.48 -11.89 -5.58
CA TRP A 73 -0.84 -12.23 -5.05
C TRP A 73 -1.74 -11.02 -4.82
N TRP A 74 -1.17 -9.82 -4.64
CA TRP A 74 -1.95 -8.61 -4.37
C TRP A 74 -2.34 -7.81 -5.62
N ASN A 75 -2.17 -8.35 -6.83
CA ASN A 75 -2.43 -7.59 -8.06
C ASN A 75 -3.88 -7.08 -8.11
N ASN A 76 -4.85 -7.93 -7.74
CA ASN A 76 -6.27 -7.56 -7.72
C ASN A 76 -6.61 -6.52 -6.65
N TYR A 77 -5.79 -6.39 -5.60
CA TYR A 77 -6.00 -5.37 -4.57
C TYR A 77 -5.47 -4.00 -5.01
N ARG A 78 -4.63 -3.92 -6.05
CA ARG A 78 -4.09 -2.64 -6.57
C ARG A 78 -5.20 -1.66 -6.97
N ILE A 79 -6.32 -2.13 -7.52
CA ILE A 79 -7.44 -1.26 -7.87
C ILE A 79 -8.10 -0.65 -6.64
N ILE A 80 -8.30 -1.46 -5.58
CA ILE A 80 -8.87 -1.00 -4.32
C ILE A 80 -7.93 0.03 -3.67
N HIS A 81 -6.63 -0.29 -3.60
CA HIS A 81 -5.61 0.62 -3.08
C HIS A 81 -5.53 1.92 -3.89
N GLY A 82 -5.54 1.83 -5.23
CA GLY A 82 -5.53 2.98 -6.12
C GLY A 82 -6.73 3.90 -5.90
N ILE A 83 -7.94 3.34 -5.81
CA ILE A 83 -9.15 4.14 -5.54
C ILE A 83 -9.08 4.82 -4.18
N LEU A 84 -8.69 4.11 -3.12
CA LEU A 84 -8.56 4.69 -1.77
C LEU A 84 -7.51 5.80 -1.73
N TYR A 85 -6.39 5.64 -2.43
CA TYR A 85 -5.37 6.68 -2.54
C TYR A 85 -5.87 7.89 -3.33
N ILE A 86 -6.60 7.73 -4.43
CA ILE A 86 -7.23 8.86 -5.13
C ILE A 86 -8.16 9.63 -4.18
N ILE A 87 -9.03 8.92 -3.46
CA ILE A 87 -9.97 9.56 -2.53
C ILE A 87 -9.20 10.29 -1.42
N PHE A 88 -8.15 9.68 -0.87
CA PHE A 88 -7.25 10.34 0.09
C PHE A 88 -6.66 11.63 -0.50
N SER A 89 -6.04 11.55 -1.68
CA SER A 89 -5.38 12.68 -2.33
C SER A 89 -6.34 13.83 -2.59
N LEU A 90 -7.54 13.55 -3.11
CA LEU A 90 -8.56 14.58 -3.36
C LEU A 90 -9.03 15.24 -2.06
N ASN A 91 -9.19 14.46 -0.98
CA ASN A 91 -9.59 15.00 0.32
C ASN A 91 -8.49 15.85 0.97
N ILE A 92 -7.22 15.44 0.86
CA ILE A 92 -6.08 16.22 1.33
C ILE A 92 -5.97 17.55 0.56
N LEU A 93 -6.13 17.54 -0.76
CA LEU A 93 -6.06 18.76 -1.58
C LEU A 93 -7.18 19.76 -1.24
N LYS A 94 -8.32 19.26 -0.73
CA LYS A 94 -9.46 20.04 -0.24
C LYS A 94 -9.37 20.38 1.25
N ASN A 95 -8.24 20.12 1.91
CA ASN A 95 -8.04 20.31 3.35
C ASN A 95 -9.11 19.61 4.21
N ASN A 96 -9.56 18.42 3.81
CA ASN A 96 -10.49 17.65 4.64
C ASN A 96 -9.75 16.97 5.80
N LYS A 97 -10.12 17.33 7.04
CA LYS A 97 -9.57 16.75 8.28
C LYS A 97 -9.69 15.23 8.38
N ASP A 98 -10.63 14.64 7.65
CA ASP A 98 -10.93 13.21 7.68
C ASP A 98 -10.25 12.41 6.56
N ALA A 99 -9.42 13.03 5.74
CA ALA A 99 -8.74 12.36 4.63
C ALA A 99 -7.96 11.11 5.09
N TRP A 100 -7.28 11.18 6.25
CA TRP A 100 -6.48 10.08 6.80
C TRP A 100 -7.27 8.77 6.98
N LYS A 101 -8.60 8.84 7.13
CA LYS A 101 -9.47 7.65 7.29
C LYS A 101 -9.34 6.72 6.09
N PHE A 102 -9.18 7.25 4.87
CA PHE A 102 -9.04 6.44 3.66
C PHE A 102 -7.74 5.64 3.65
N ILE A 103 -6.63 6.22 4.11
CA ILE A 103 -5.34 5.51 4.25
C ILE A 103 -5.38 4.53 5.41
N ALA A 104 -6.12 4.83 6.49
CA ALA A 104 -6.32 3.86 7.56
C ALA A 104 -7.06 2.62 7.05
N ILE A 105 -8.15 2.80 6.30
CA ILE A 105 -8.89 1.70 5.66
C ILE A 105 -7.97 0.92 4.70
N ASP A 106 -7.21 1.62 3.85
CA ASP A 106 -6.23 1.01 2.94
C ASP A 106 -5.22 0.12 3.68
N THR A 107 -4.68 0.64 4.79
CA THR A 107 -3.71 -0.06 5.63
C THR A 107 -4.32 -1.32 6.24
N THR A 108 -5.55 -1.23 6.75
CA THR A 108 -6.28 -2.38 7.31
C THR A 108 -6.56 -3.44 6.25
N ILE A 109 -7.04 -3.05 5.07
CA ILE A 109 -7.27 -3.98 3.95
C ILE A 109 -5.96 -4.67 3.55
N GLY A 110 -4.88 -3.90 3.41
CA GLY A 110 -3.57 -4.44 3.05
C GLY A 110 -3.05 -5.43 4.09
N LEU A 111 -3.18 -5.11 5.38
CA LEU A 111 -2.75 -6.00 6.47
C LEU A 111 -3.57 -7.28 6.51
N LEU A 112 -4.90 -7.19 6.41
CA LEU A 112 -5.78 -8.37 6.41
C LEU A 112 -5.51 -9.26 5.19
N ALA A 113 -5.37 -8.68 4.00
CA ALA A 113 -5.04 -9.43 2.79
C ALA A 113 -3.69 -10.14 2.92
N PHE A 114 -2.69 -9.47 3.50
CA PHE A 114 -1.38 -10.06 3.78
C PHE A 114 -1.49 -11.25 4.74
N LEU A 115 -2.14 -11.09 5.89
CA LEU A 115 -2.29 -12.16 6.88
C LEU A 115 -3.05 -13.35 6.29
N HIS A 116 -4.16 -13.10 5.60
CA HIS A 116 -4.96 -14.13 4.95
C HIS A 116 -4.15 -14.92 3.92
N HIS A 117 -3.44 -14.23 3.02
CA HIS A 117 -2.62 -14.88 2.00
C HIS A 117 -1.54 -15.78 2.62
N HIS A 118 -0.85 -15.32 3.66
CA HIS A 118 0.21 -16.09 4.29
C HIS A 118 -0.32 -17.25 5.16
N ASN A 119 -1.52 -17.12 5.69
CA ASN A 119 -2.21 -18.22 6.38
C ASN A 119 -2.57 -19.35 5.40
N VAL A 120 -3.27 -18.99 4.30
CA VAL A 120 -3.71 -19.96 3.28
C VAL A 120 -2.54 -20.72 2.66
N ASN A 121 -1.39 -20.06 2.49
CA ASN A 121 -0.18 -20.68 1.91
C ASN A 121 0.72 -21.39 2.93
N ASN A 122 0.29 -21.51 4.20
CA ASN A 122 1.09 -22.09 5.28
C ASN A 122 2.51 -21.48 5.35
N ASN A 123 2.63 -20.18 5.13
CA ASN A 123 3.93 -19.52 5.13
C ASN A 123 4.48 -19.33 6.55
N TYR A 124 3.61 -19.35 7.57
CA TYR A 124 4.01 -19.19 8.97
C TYR A 124 4.92 -20.32 9.48
N SER A 125 4.71 -21.56 9.03
CA SER A 125 5.57 -22.68 9.41
C SER A 125 7.00 -22.57 8.88
N LYS A 126 7.22 -21.70 7.88
CA LYS A 126 8.52 -21.43 7.25
C LYS A 126 9.21 -20.20 7.85
N LEU A 127 8.67 -19.62 8.92
CA LEU A 127 9.28 -18.47 9.60
C LEU A 127 10.38 -18.88 10.60
N PHE A 128 10.39 -20.14 11.01
CA PHE A 128 11.31 -20.72 11.99
C PHE A 128 12.23 -21.76 11.32
#